data_AF-A0A959CCE8-F1
#
_entry.id   AF-A0A959CCE8-F1
#
_cell.length_a   1.000
_cell.length_b   1.000
_cell.length_c   1.000
_cell.angle_alpha   90.00
_cell.angle_beta   90.00
_cell.angle_gamma   90.00
#
_symmetry.space_group_name_H-M   'P 1'
#
loop_
_entity.id
_entity.type
_entity.pdbx_description
1 polymer ?
#
loop_
_entity_poly.entity_id
_entity_poly.type
_entity_poly.pdbx_seq_one_letter_code
_entity_poly.pdbx_strand_id
1 'polypeptide(L)'
;SFIIMPVMVLMGVLAEPILTTFAGEKWLPATLFLQLLCVAGAVYHVNAINLDMLLVLGRTDLSLRLEIIKKIITAIAIIIGIQFGVYGLIIGQVISTYVALFINTYYSDKLLKYALSEQLRDVFLSFVFSAATGAAVFFLQNILAVNTLPSVILVLTAAMGFYIGLHWLARTEEIGFVRTYIVPQTLKLLGRNR
;
A
#
# COMPACT_ATOMS: atom_id res chain seq x y z
N SER A 1 3.84 -6.66 -1.09
CA SER A 1 2.52 -6.49 -1.73
C SER A 1 1.37 -7.02 -0.91
N PHE A 2 1.42 -8.30 -0.51
CA PHE A 2 0.34 -9.03 0.16
C PHE A 2 -0.34 -8.31 1.34
N ILE A 3 0.41 -7.56 2.16
CA ILE A 3 -0.13 -6.83 3.31
C ILE A 3 -0.52 -5.39 2.94
N ILE A 4 0.35 -4.69 2.21
CA ILE A 4 0.22 -3.24 2.01
C ILE A 4 -0.88 -2.90 1.00
N MET A 5 -1.06 -3.71 -0.04
CA MET A 5 -2.12 -3.47 -1.04
C MET A 5 -3.53 -3.50 -0.46
N PRO A 6 -3.98 -4.55 0.26
CA PRO A 6 -5.33 -4.58 0.78
C PRO A 6 -5.55 -3.47 1.81
N VAL A 7 -4.55 -3.14 2.62
CA VAL A 7 -4.64 -2.04 3.59
C VAL A 7 -4.87 -0.70 2.89
N MET A 8 -4.08 -0.39 1.86
CA MET A 8 -4.23 0.89 1.13
C MET A 8 -5.56 0.97 0.39
N VAL A 9 -6.01 -0.13 -0.22
CA VAL A 9 -7.31 -0.17 -0.92
C VAL A 9 -8.47 -0.02 0.07
N LEU A 10 -8.46 -0.76 1.18
CA LEU A 10 -9.53 -0.69 2.19
C LEU A 10 -9.58 0.70 2.85
N MET A 11 -8.43 1.29 3.17
CA MET A 11 -8.39 2.66 3.69
C MET A 11 -8.92 3.69 2.70
N GLY A 12 -8.65 3.52 1.40
CA GLY A 12 -9.17 4.42 0.36
C GLY A 12 -10.69 4.28 0.15
N VAL A 13 -11.20 3.05 0.09
CA VAL A 13 -12.63 2.77 -0.10
C VAL A 13 -13.43 3.21 1.13
N LEU A 14 -12.93 2.93 2.33
CA LEU A 14 -13.56 3.29 3.61
C LEU A 14 -13.10 4.66 4.13
N ALA A 15 -12.53 5.52 3.30
CA ALA A 15 -11.97 6.80 3.75
C ALA A 15 -13.00 7.66 4.48
N GLU A 16 -14.21 7.77 3.93
CA GLU A 16 -15.32 8.52 4.51
C GLU A 16 -15.76 7.96 5.88
N PRO A 17 -16.16 6.67 6.02
CA PRO A 17 -16.57 6.13 7.31
C PRO A 17 -15.44 6.08 8.33
N ILE A 18 -14.17 5.93 7.90
CA ILE A 18 -13.01 6.04 8.79
C ILE A 18 -12.90 7.48 9.32
N LEU A 19 -12.99 8.49 8.47
CA LEU A 19 -12.85 9.89 8.90
C LEU A 19 -14.01 10.33 9.80
N THR A 20 -15.26 10.00 9.46
CA THR A 20 -16.41 10.35 10.30
C THR A 20 -16.36 9.67 11.67
N THR A 21 -15.98 8.39 11.71
CA THR A 21 -15.93 7.63 12.96
C THR A 21 -14.80 8.07 13.89
N PHE A 22 -13.60 8.31 13.35
CA PHE A 22 -12.41 8.58 14.18
C PHE A 22 -12.14 10.07 14.38
N ALA A 23 -12.34 10.89 13.35
CA ALA A 23 -12.00 12.32 13.37
C ALA A 23 -13.24 13.22 13.51
N GLY A 24 -14.41 12.72 13.09
CA GLY A 24 -15.68 13.43 13.07
C GLY A 24 -15.98 14.07 11.71
N GLU A 25 -17.25 14.42 11.50
CA GLU A 25 -17.77 14.94 10.22
C GLU A 25 -17.05 16.19 9.70
N LYS A 26 -16.46 17.00 10.59
CA LYS A 26 -15.66 18.17 10.23
C LYS A 26 -14.44 17.85 9.33
N TRP A 27 -14.00 16.60 9.31
CA TRP A 27 -12.87 16.13 8.49
C TRP A 27 -13.30 15.44 7.19
N LEU A 28 -14.60 15.38 6.88
CA LEU A 28 -15.09 14.86 5.59
C LEU A 28 -14.41 15.48 4.36
N PRO A 29 -14.07 16.78 4.33
CA PRO A 29 -13.31 17.34 3.20
C PRO A 29 -11.94 16.67 2.97
N ALA A 30 -11.38 16.01 3.98
CA ALA A 30 -10.12 15.28 3.89
C ALA A 30 -10.24 13.87 3.28
N THR A 31 -11.45 13.44 2.91
CA THR A 31 -11.68 12.12 2.29
C THR A 31 -10.83 11.95 1.03
N LEU A 32 -10.84 12.95 0.15
CA LEU A 32 -10.03 12.92 -1.07
C LEU A 32 -8.53 12.96 -0.78
N PHE A 33 -8.11 13.63 0.31
CA PHE A 33 -6.70 13.63 0.73
C PHE A 33 -6.24 12.23 1.10
N LEU A 34 -7.03 11.53 1.93
CA LEU A 34 -6.73 10.17 2.35
C LEU A 34 -6.67 9.22 1.15
N GLN A 35 -7.64 9.31 0.23
CA GLN A 35 -7.68 8.49 -0.99
C GLN A 35 -6.42 8.69 -1.85
N LEU A 36 -6.01 9.93 -2.11
CA LEU A 36 -4.81 10.24 -2.88
C LEU A 36 -3.54 9.73 -2.17
N LEU A 37 -3.46 9.86 -0.85
CA LEU A 37 -2.34 9.35 -0.07
C LEU A 37 -2.29 7.81 -0.07
N CYS A 38 -3.43 7.12 -0.08
CA CYS A 38 -3.48 5.67 -0.25
C CYS A 38 -2.91 5.23 -1.61
N VAL A 39 -3.14 6.00 -2.68
CA VAL A 39 -2.54 5.76 -4.01
C VAL A 39 -1.00 5.87 -3.95
N ALA A 40 -0.46 6.90 -3.30
CA ALA A 40 0.99 7.01 -3.07
C ALA A 40 1.51 5.87 -2.18
N GLY A 41 0.80 5.56 -1.10
CA GLY A 41 1.16 4.52 -0.12
C GLY A 41 1.20 3.12 -0.71
N ALA A 42 0.34 2.83 -1.70
CA ALA A 42 0.34 1.56 -2.42
C ALA A 42 1.71 1.26 -3.04
N VAL A 43 2.39 2.25 -3.60
CA VAL A 43 3.67 2.10 -4.30
C VAL A 43 4.88 2.20 -3.37
N TYR A 44 4.69 2.67 -2.13
CA TYR A 44 5.76 2.92 -1.17
C TYR A 44 6.65 1.70 -0.93
N HIS A 45 6.05 0.51 -0.80
CA HIS A 45 6.80 -0.71 -0.51
C HIS A 45 7.73 -1.15 -1.66
N VAL A 46 7.34 -0.91 -2.91
CA VAL A 46 8.19 -1.20 -4.08
C VAL A 46 9.39 -0.25 -4.09
N ASN A 47 9.16 1.02 -3.75
CA ASN A 47 10.23 2.00 -3.57
C ASN A 47 11.23 1.59 -2.48
N ALA A 48 10.73 1.11 -1.34
CA ALA A 48 11.58 0.65 -0.23
C ALA A 48 12.44 -0.54 -0.63
N ILE A 49 11.83 -1.58 -1.23
CA ILE A 49 12.55 -2.79 -1.67
C ILE A 49 13.66 -2.45 -2.67
N ASN A 50 13.39 -1.57 -3.63
CA ASN A 50 14.42 -1.17 -4.61
C ASN A 50 15.65 -0.55 -3.94
N LEU A 51 15.47 0.25 -2.89
CA LEU A 51 16.60 0.81 -2.13
C LEU A 51 17.26 -0.21 -1.22
N ASP A 52 16.48 -1.06 -0.55
CA ASP A 52 17.01 -2.12 0.31
C ASP A 52 17.89 -3.09 -0.49
N MET A 53 17.49 -3.41 -1.72
CA MET A 53 18.30 -4.22 -2.64
C MET A 53 19.67 -3.57 -2.92
N LEU A 54 19.72 -2.26 -3.17
CA LEU A 54 21.00 -1.55 -3.36
C LEU A 54 21.87 -1.58 -2.10
N LEU A 55 21.25 -1.45 -0.92
CA LEU A 55 21.96 -1.54 0.36
C LEU A 55 22.56 -2.93 0.57
N VAL A 56 21.82 -4.00 0.25
CA VAL A 56 22.28 -5.40 0.36
C VAL A 56 23.45 -5.68 -0.59
N LEU A 57 23.50 -5.03 -1.76
CA LEU A 57 24.64 -5.11 -2.68
C LEU A 57 25.86 -4.27 -2.26
N GLY A 58 25.80 -3.57 -1.12
CA GLY A 58 26.85 -2.66 -0.68
C GLY A 58 26.92 -1.34 -1.47
N ARG A 59 25.89 -0.99 -2.26
CA ARG A 59 25.77 0.27 -3.02
C ARG A 59 25.09 1.37 -2.21
N THR A 60 25.59 1.58 -0.99
CA THR A 60 25.10 2.63 -0.08
C THR A 60 25.31 4.03 -0.65
N ASP A 61 26.37 4.23 -1.45
CA ASP A 61 26.65 5.46 -2.17
C ASP A 61 25.53 5.83 -3.15
N LEU A 62 25.07 4.85 -3.94
CA LEU A 62 23.99 5.04 -4.90
C LEU A 62 22.65 5.25 -4.18
N SER A 63 22.35 4.43 -3.16
CA SER A 63 21.12 4.57 -2.37
C SER A 63 21.01 5.97 -1.75
N LEU A 64 22.10 6.50 -1.18
CA LEU A 64 22.15 7.85 -0.63
C LEU A 64 21.93 8.92 -1.72
N ARG A 65 22.57 8.80 -2.88
CA ARG A 65 22.37 9.73 -4.00
C ARG A 65 20.92 9.73 -4.49
N LEU A 66 20.29 8.56 -4.57
CA LEU A 66 18.88 8.42 -4.96
C LEU A 66 17.94 9.06 -3.93
N GLU A 67 18.18 8.86 -2.64
CA GLU A 67 17.43 9.56 -1.59
C GLU A 67 17.55 11.07 -1.72
N ILE A 68 18.75 11.61 -1.92
CA ILE A 68 18.96 13.05 -2.11
C ILE A 68 18.19 13.57 -3.33
N ILE A 69 18.29 12.89 -4.48
CA ILE A 69 17.56 13.26 -5.70
C ILE A 69 16.05 13.28 -5.44
N LYS A 70 15.51 12.26 -4.78
CA LYS A 70 14.08 12.21 -4.43
C LYS A 70 13.68 13.35 -3.51
N LYS A 71 14.48 13.70 -2.50
CA LYS A 71 14.20 14.85 -1.62
C LYS A 71 14.19 16.16 -2.38
N ILE A 72 15.07 16.34 -3.36
CA ILE A 72 15.06 17.53 -4.24
C ILE A 72 13.77 17.56 -5.06
N ILE A 73 13.37 16.45 -5.68
CA ILE A 73 12.11 16.34 -6.44
C ILE A 73 10.90 16.67 -5.55
N THR A 74 10.84 16.09 -4.35
CA THR A 74 9.77 16.38 -3.39
C THR A 74 9.76 17.85 -2.97
N ALA A 75 10.93 18.47 -2.72
CA ALA A 75 11.03 19.89 -2.39
C ALA A 75 10.50 20.78 -3.52
N ILE A 76 10.86 20.48 -4.77
CA ILE A 76 10.34 21.19 -5.95
C ILE A 76 8.82 21.01 -6.06
N ALA A 77 8.32 19.79 -5.88
CA ALA A 77 6.89 19.50 -5.90
C ALA A 77 6.13 20.25 -4.80
N ILE A 78 6.72 20.44 -3.62
CA ILE A 78 6.16 21.26 -2.54
C ILE A 78 6.11 22.73 -2.95
N ILE A 79 7.21 23.30 -3.48
CA ILE A 79 7.27 24.72 -3.89
C ILE A 79 6.20 25.02 -4.94
N ILE A 80 5.99 24.13 -5.90
CA ILE A 80 4.93 24.25 -6.91
C ILE A 80 3.56 24.02 -6.26
N GLY A 81 3.43 22.98 -5.44
CA GLY A 81 2.18 22.53 -4.84
C GLY A 81 1.55 23.54 -3.88
N ILE A 82 2.37 24.30 -3.12
CA ILE A 82 1.88 25.35 -2.21
C ILE A 82 0.99 26.38 -2.93
N GLN A 83 1.27 26.67 -4.20
CA GLN A 83 0.50 27.64 -5.00
C GLN A 83 -0.95 27.18 -5.25
N PHE A 84 -1.22 25.88 -5.14
CA PHE A 84 -2.54 25.26 -5.32
C PHE A 84 -3.12 24.75 -4.00
N GLY A 85 -2.58 25.19 -2.86
CA GLY A 85 -3.01 24.79 -1.53
C GLY A 85 -2.74 23.31 -1.23
N VAL A 86 -3.54 22.74 -0.32
CA VAL A 86 -3.33 21.37 0.19
C VAL A 86 -3.50 20.30 -0.90
N TYR A 87 -4.42 20.52 -1.85
CA TYR A 87 -4.58 19.61 -3.00
C TYR A 87 -3.32 19.56 -3.86
N GLY A 88 -2.70 20.71 -4.15
CA GLY A 88 -1.44 20.78 -4.88
C GLY A 88 -0.30 20.03 -4.18
N LEU A 89 -0.21 20.19 -2.85
CA LEU A 89 0.79 19.48 -2.05
C LEU A 89 0.64 17.95 -2.14
N ILE A 90 -0.59 17.45 -2.01
CA ILE A 90 -0.84 15.99 -2.04
C ILE A 90 -0.62 15.44 -3.44
N ILE A 91 -1.11 16.12 -4.48
CA ILE A 91 -0.88 15.69 -5.87
C ILE A 91 0.63 15.71 -6.18
N GLY A 92 1.34 16.75 -5.76
CA GLY A 92 2.80 16.84 -5.89
C GLY A 92 3.52 15.69 -5.18
N GLN A 93 3.06 15.30 -3.99
CA GLN A 93 3.57 14.14 -3.26
C GLN A 93 3.33 12.83 -4.02
N VAL A 94 2.11 12.62 -4.52
CA VAL A 94 1.76 11.43 -5.31
C VAL A 94 2.66 11.33 -6.54
N ILE A 95 2.74 12.39 -7.34
CA ILE A 95 3.61 12.45 -8.53
C ILE A 95 5.06 12.17 -8.15
N SER A 96 5.57 12.80 -7.09
CA SER A 96 6.94 12.58 -6.60
C SER A 96 7.20 11.12 -6.25
N THR A 97 6.24 10.43 -5.62
CA THR A 97 6.36 9.00 -5.29
C THR A 97 6.43 8.10 -6.52
N TYR A 98 5.68 8.41 -7.58
CA TYR A 98 5.76 7.67 -8.85
C TYR A 98 7.05 7.96 -9.62
N VAL A 99 7.48 9.23 -9.69
CA VAL A 99 8.77 9.60 -10.30
C VAL A 99 9.92 8.90 -9.56
N ALA A 100 9.88 8.89 -8.23
CA ALA A 100 10.83 8.16 -7.40
C ALA A 100 10.88 6.66 -7.72
N LEU A 101 9.72 6.03 -7.96
CA LEU A 101 9.65 4.64 -8.36
C LEU A 101 10.41 4.40 -9.67
N PHE A 102 10.12 5.20 -10.70
CA PHE A 102 10.78 5.04 -12.01
C PHE A 102 12.29 5.21 -11.92
N ILE A 103 12.77 6.20 -11.16
CA ILE A 103 14.21 6.42 -10.96
C ILE A 103 14.83 5.21 -10.24
N ASN A 104 14.22 4.77 -9.13
CA ASN A 104 14.73 3.62 -8.38
C ASN A 104 14.78 2.35 -9.23
N THR A 105 13.69 2.05 -9.94
CA THR A 105 13.60 0.85 -10.77
C THR A 105 14.57 0.89 -11.96
N TYR A 106 14.89 2.06 -12.53
CA TYR A 106 15.92 2.16 -13.58
C TYR A 106 17.28 1.64 -13.11
N TYR A 107 17.68 1.97 -11.87
CA TYR A 107 18.93 1.46 -11.30
C TYR A 107 18.84 0.00 -10.89
N SER A 108 17.69 -0.44 -10.35
CA SER A 108 17.44 -1.86 -10.08
C SER A 108 17.53 -2.69 -11.35
N ASP A 109 16.93 -2.26 -12.46
CA ASP A 109 17.00 -2.97 -13.74
C ASP A 109 18.45 -3.06 -14.25
N LYS A 110 19.18 -1.95 -14.22
CA LYS A 110 20.57 -1.92 -14.68
C LYS A 110 21.52 -2.79 -13.85
N LEU A 111 21.32 -2.87 -12.53
CA LEU A 111 22.24 -3.57 -11.61
C LEU A 111 21.82 -5.00 -11.30
N LEU A 112 20.52 -5.26 -11.23
CA LEU A 112 19.93 -6.53 -10.78
C LEU A 112 19.19 -7.26 -11.91
N LYS A 113 19.03 -6.64 -13.09
CA LYS A 113 18.19 -7.15 -14.19
C LYS A 113 16.75 -7.41 -13.74
N TYR A 114 16.25 -6.59 -12.81
CA TYR A 114 14.92 -6.70 -12.24
C TYR A 114 14.10 -5.47 -12.66
N ALA A 115 13.46 -5.59 -13.82
CA ALA A 115 12.76 -4.51 -14.49
C ALA A 115 11.41 -4.17 -13.83
N LEU A 116 10.86 -3.00 -14.15
CA LEU A 116 9.55 -2.58 -13.64
C LEU A 116 8.43 -3.56 -14.01
N SER A 117 8.50 -4.17 -15.20
CA SER A 117 7.52 -5.17 -15.63
C SER A 117 7.52 -6.41 -14.74
N GLU A 118 8.68 -6.82 -14.24
CA GLU A 118 8.81 -7.96 -13.34
C GLU A 118 8.28 -7.59 -11.95
N GLN A 119 8.66 -6.41 -11.44
CA GLN A 119 8.11 -5.85 -10.19
C GLN A 119 6.58 -5.79 -10.21
N LEU A 120 6.00 -5.29 -11.29
CA LEU A 120 4.55 -5.21 -11.45
C LEU A 120 3.91 -6.58 -11.57
N ARG A 121 4.55 -7.54 -12.26
CA ARG A 121 4.06 -8.92 -12.37
C ARG A 121 4.00 -9.60 -11.00
N ASP A 122 5.02 -9.40 -10.16
CA ASP A 122 5.09 -10.00 -8.82
C ASP A 122 4.03 -9.42 -7.88
N VAL A 123 3.65 -8.14 -8.08
CA VAL A 123 2.61 -7.47 -7.29
C VAL A 123 1.20 -7.69 -7.86
N PHE A 124 1.10 -8.09 -9.14
CA PHE A 124 -0.15 -8.07 -9.90
C PHE A 124 -1.28 -8.82 -9.23
N LEU A 125 -1.03 -10.05 -8.76
CA LEU A 125 -2.09 -10.89 -8.19
C LEU A 125 -2.61 -10.32 -6.86
N SER A 126 -1.70 -9.86 -5.99
CA SER A 126 -2.03 -9.14 -4.77
C SER A 126 -2.83 -7.86 -5.06
N PHE A 127 -2.50 -7.13 -6.13
CA PHE A 127 -3.24 -5.95 -6.57
C PHE A 127 -4.66 -6.32 -7.02
N VAL A 128 -4.82 -7.35 -7.88
CA VAL A 128 -6.12 -7.80 -8.39
C VAL A 128 -7.03 -8.23 -7.24
N PHE A 129 -6.54 -9.03 -6.29
CA PHE A 129 -7.35 -9.47 -5.15
C PHE A 129 -7.66 -8.32 -4.18
N SER A 130 -6.75 -7.37 -4.00
CA SER A 130 -7.02 -6.18 -3.20
C SER A 130 -8.10 -5.32 -3.86
N ALA A 131 -8.03 -5.12 -5.18
CA ALA A 131 -9.03 -4.38 -5.95
C ALA A 131 -10.40 -5.07 -5.92
N ALA A 132 -10.44 -6.41 -6.05
CA ALA A 132 -11.67 -7.20 -5.94
C ALA A 132 -12.32 -7.06 -4.55
N THR A 133 -11.51 -7.14 -3.48
CA THR A 133 -11.97 -6.91 -2.10
C THR A 133 -12.47 -5.48 -1.92
N GLY A 134 -11.76 -4.48 -2.44
CA GLY A 134 -12.17 -3.08 -2.39
C GLY A 134 -13.50 -2.84 -3.10
N ALA A 135 -13.69 -3.42 -4.28
CA ALA A 135 -14.96 -3.36 -5.02
C ALA A 135 -16.10 -4.01 -4.23
N ALA A 136 -15.88 -5.19 -3.66
CA ALA A 136 -16.88 -5.86 -2.81
C ALA A 136 -17.29 -5.00 -1.60
N VAL A 137 -16.32 -4.37 -0.92
CA VAL A 137 -16.57 -3.46 0.21
C VAL A 137 -17.32 -2.21 -0.24
N PHE A 138 -16.97 -1.64 -1.39
CA PHE A 138 -17.65 -0.47 -1.94
C PHE A 138 -19.14 -0.74 -2.22
N PHE A 139 -19.51 -1.94 -2.66
CA PHE A 139 -20.91 -2.32 -2.80
C PHE A 139 -21.59 -2.61 -1.45
N LEU A 140 -20.89 -3.30 -0.55
CA LEU A 140 -21.41 -3.66 0.77
C LEU A 140 -21.70 -2.46 1.67
N GLN A 141 -20.87 -1.42 1.62
CA GLN A 141 -21.04 -0.23 2.47
C GLN A 141 -22.35 0.52 2.18
N ASN A 142 -22.81 0.51 0.92
CA ASN A 142 -24.07 1.12 0.52
C ASN A 142 -25.30 0.40 1.10
N ILE A 143 -25.14 -0.88 1.44
CA ILE A 143 -26.21 -1.72 2.00
C ILE A 143 -26.20 -1.67 3.54
N LEU A 144 -25.00 -1.67 4.15
CA LEU A 144 -24.81 -1.85 5.60
C LEU A 144 -24.79 -0.54 6.40
N ALA A 145 -24.88 0.64 5.76
CA ALA A 145 -24.84 1.96 6.40
C ALA A 145 -23.72 2.06 7.46
N VAL A 146 -22.47 1.96 6.99
CA VAL A 146 -21.26 1.83 7.82
C VAL A 146 -20.92 3.16 8.50
N ASN A 147 -21.66 3.53 9.55
CA ASN A 147 -21.55 4.84 10.19
C ASN A 147 -21.05 4.78 11.64
N THR A 148 -20.80 3.57 12.16
CA THR A 148 -20.41 3.35 13.55
C THR A 148 -19.11 2.58 13.65
N LEU A 149 -18.33 2.82 14.71
CA LEU A 149 -17.06 2.12 14.95
C LEU A 149 -17.18 0.59 14.88
N PRO A 150 -18.20 -0.07 15.49
CA PRO A 150 -18.36 -1.52 15.37
C PRO A 150 -18.59 -1.97 13.91
N SER A 151 -19.38 -1.21 13.13
CA SER A 151 -19.63 -1.54 11.73
C SER A 151 -18.36 -1.43 10.87
N VAL A 152 -17.52 -0.42 11.11
CA VAL A 152 -16.24 -0.27 10.42
C VAL A 152 -15.30 -1.44 10.74
N ILE A 153 -15.18 -1.83 12.01
CA ILE A 153 -14.34 -2.96 12.42
C ILE A 153 -14.84 -4.27 11.81
N LEU A 154 -16.16 -4.49 11.80
CA LEU A 154 -16.76 -5.68 11.20
C LEU A 154 -16.46 -5.75 9.70
N VAL A 155 -16.63 -4.65 8.97
CA VAL A 155 -16.36 -4.60 7.53
C VAL A 155 -14.87 -4.82 7.24
N LEU A 156 -13.97 -4.19 7.99
CA LEU A 156 -12.52 -4.38 7.83
C LEU A 156 -12.11 -5.83 8.07
N THR A 157 -12.62 -6.46 9.13
CA THR A 157 -12.31 -7.86 9.45
C THR A 157 -12.88 -8.82 8.40
N ALA A 158 -14.12 -8.61 7.96
CA ALA A 158 -14.74 -9.39 6.89
C ALA A 158 -13.98 -9.24 5.55
N ALA A 159 -13.58 -8.02 5.20
CA ALA A 159 -12.84 -7.73 3.98
C ALA A 159 -11.44 -8.38 3.98
N MET A 160 -10.73 -8.33 5.10
CA MET A 160 -9.45 -9.03 5.24
C MET A 160 -9.62 -10.54 5.15
N GLY A 161 -10.69 -11.10 5.75
CA GLY A 161 -11.04 -12.51 5.60
C GLY A 161 -11.32 -12.89 4.15
N PHE A 162 -12.08 -12.07 3.42
CA PHE A 162 -12.35 -12.28 2.00
C PHE A 162 -11.08 -12.23 1.14
N TYR A 163 -10.22 -11.24 1.36
CA TYR A 163 -8.92 -11.12 0.68
C TYR A 163 -8.02 -12.34 0.90
N ILE A 164 -7.88 -12.80 2.15
CA ILE A 164 -7.12 -14.01 2.47
C ILE A 164 -7.78 -15.24 1.83
N GLY A 165 -9.11 -15.31 1.81
CA GLY A 165 -9.88 -16.35 1.14
C GLY A 165 -9.60 -16.43 -0.37
N LEU A 166 -9.52 -15.29 -1.06
CA LEU A 166 -9.14 -15.23 -2.48
C LEU A 166 -7.74 -15.80 -2.72
N HIS A 167 -6.76 -15.39 -1.91
CA HIS A 167 -5.40 -15.92 -1.97
C HIS A 167 -5.34 -17.42 -1.67
N TRP A 168 -6.16 -17.91 -0.74
CA TRP A 168 -6.26 -19.32 -0.41
C TRP A 168 -6.86 -20.15 -1.56
N LEU A 169 -7.93 -19.66 -2.18
CA LEU A 169 -8.58 -20.30 -3.33
C LEU A 169 -7.65 -20.34 -4.56
N ALA A 170 -6.92 -19.26 -4.80
CA ALA A 170 -5.97 -19.15 -5.91
C ALA A 170 -4.63 -19.87 -5.65
N ARG A 171 -4.43 -20.42 -4.44
CA ARG A 171 -3.20 -21.14 -4.02
C ARG A 171 -1.92 -20.37 -4.33
N THR A 172 -1.91 -19.09 -4.00
CA THR A 172 -0.79 -18.22 -4.33
C THR A 172 0.46 -18.54 -3.50
N GLU A 173 1.62 -18.10 -3.97
CA GLU A 173 2.89 -18.35 -3.25
C GLU A 173 2.89 -17.71 -1.85
N GLU A 174 2.23 -16.55 -1.70
CA GLU A 174 2.18 -15.82 -0.43
C GLU A 174 1.42 -16.62 0.64
N ILE A 175 0.29 -17.25 0.31
CA ILE A 175 -0.44 -18.09 1.27
C ILE A 175 0.33 -19.38 1.58
N GLY A 176 1.07 -19.91 0.59
CA GLY A 176 2.00 -21.02 0.79
C GLY A 176 3.11 -20.70 1.79
N PHE A 177 3.68 -19.50 1.69
CA PHE A 177 4.69 -18.99 2.63
C PHE A 177 4.12 -18.85 4.04
N VAL A 178 2.95 -18.22 4.19
CA VAL A 178 2.28 -18.06 5.49
C VAL A 178 2.03 -19.42 6.14
N ARG A 179 1.50 -20.39 5.39
CA ARG A 179 1.19 -21.73 5.90
C ARG A 179 2.42 -22.53 6.30
N THR A 180 3.50 -22.42 5.53
CA THR A 180 4.71 -23.24 5.72
C THR A 180 5.63 -22.67 6.81
N TYR A 181 5.75 -21.35 6.89
CA TYR A 181 6.75 -20.72 7.77
C TYR A 181 6.12 -20.02 8.98
N ILE A 182 5.07 -19.24 8.77
CA ILE A 182 4.51 -18.36 9.83
C ILE A 182 3.63 -19.15 10.80
N VAL A 183 2.67 -19.93 10.28
CA VAL A 183 1.71 -20.68 11.11
C VAL A 183 2.41 -21.67 12.06
N PRO A 184 3.40 -22.47 11.63
CA PRO A 184 4.06 -23.42 12.53
C PRO A 184 4.89 -22.72 13.60
N GLN A 185 5.54 -21.60 13.27
CA GLN A 185 6.31 -20.82 14.25
C GLN A 185 5.41 -20.17 15.30
N THR A 186 4.27 -19.61 14.89
CA THR A 186 3.29 -19.03 15.84
C THR A 186 2.66 -20.09 16.74
N LEU A 187 2.33 -21.27 16.22
CA LEU A 187 1.82 -22.38 17.04
C LEU A 187 2.85 -22.86 18.08
N LYS A 188 4.14 -22.92 17.70
CA LYS A 188 5.23 -23.22 18.64
C LYS A 188 5.33 -22.18 19.75
N LEU A 189 5.23 -20.89 19.42
CA LEU A 189 5.29 -19.79 20.41
C LEU A 189 4.09 -19.79 21.37
N LEU A 190 2.90 -20.19 20.90
CA LEU A 190 1.69 -20.27 21.71
C LEU A 190 1.63 -21.56 22.57
N GLY A 191 2.72 -22.34 22.63
CA GLY A 191 2.78 -23.60 23.37
C GLY A 191 1.82 -24.67 22.83
N ARG A 192 1.24 -24.45 21.64
CA ARG A 192 0.21 -25.28 21.05
C ARG A 192 0.86 -26.29 20.11
N ASN A 193 1.72 -27.14 20.69
CA ASN A 193 2.21 -28.35 20.05
C ASN A 193 1.16 -29.47 20.27
N ARG A 194 0.33 -29.72 19.26
CA ARG A 194 -0.16 -31.06 18.92
C ARG A 194 -0.26 -31.17 17.42
#